data_AF-A0AAD3DK32-F1
#
_entry.id   AF-A0AAD3DK32-F1
#
_cell.length_a   1.000
_cell.length_b   1.000
_cell.length_c   1.000
_cell.angle_alpha   90.00
_cell.angle_beta   90.00
_cell.angle_gamma   90.00
#
_symmetry.space_group_name_H-M   'P 1'
#
loop_
_entity.id
_entity.type
_entity.pdbx_description
1 polymer ?
#
loop_
_entity_poly.entity_id
_entity_poly.type
_entity_poly.pdbx_seq_one_letter_code
_entity_poly.pdbx_strand_id
1 'polypeptide(L)'
;MLSILGRITLDEVGMACSRMRPCSSKHHSQALTTNHDSTIKYFRPLVAINRCPVSCQPSLHERSPTTKCRSSFYGGLFHRRPVPSPPELVPQRCPHCGGTGTVTCGDCGGRGRLSRAGYNKRNRVDMARIIGSKWTAMQETLGWRHFRVAQLIGLFASLIQHIGYSSPPSCHWFFFFSSRQVRKTGSGSAFVQLQASCDPAAQLWVSAGNLRDRDLWAAGWLQLSQMADPAAAGAPCRTCSGSGSVPCGTCDGTGAVMRPPPETPPESSTPLPQPQPETQPETQLIG
;
A
#
# COMPACT_ATOMS: atom_id res chain seq x y z
N MET A 1 -58.07 -15.46 46.54
CA MET A 1 -56.80 -14.72 46.54
C MET A 1 -56.07 -14.98 45.23
N LEU A 2 -56.38 -14.20 44.19
CA LEU A 2 -55.75 -14.31 42.86
C LEU A 2 -55.26 -12.91 42.49
N SER A 3 -53.94 -12.80 42.33
CA SER A 3 -53.21 -11.56 42.15
C SER A 3 -53.40 -10.96 40.76
N ILE A 4 -53.57 -9.65 40.75
CA ILE A 4 -53.73 -8.77 39.60
C ILE A 4 -52.37 -8.61 38.90
N LEU A 5 -52.32 -8.93 37.60
CA LEU A 5 -51.19 -8.59 36.72
C LEU A 5 -51.29 -7.12 36.31
N GLY A 6 -50.36 -6.30 36.80
CA GLY A 6 -50.17 -4.91 36.37
C GLY A 6 -49.50 -4.86 34.99
N ARG A 7 -50.19 -4.23 34.04
CA ARG A 7 -49.62 -3.73 32.78
C ARG A 7 -48.74 -2.52 33.08
N ILE A 8 -47.46 -2.58 32.70
CA ILE A 8 -46.59 -1.40 32.62
C ILE A 8 -46.69 -0.87 31.19
N THR A 9 -47.27 0.31 31.04
CA THR A 9 -47.20 1.14 29.83
C THR A 9 -45.80 1.76 29.76
N LEU A 10 -45.11 1.54 28.64
CA LEU A 10 -43.91 2.29 28.29
C LEU A 10 -44.36 3.56 27.57
N ASP A 11 -44.36 4.66 28.31
CA ASP A 11 -44.53 6.00 27.76
C ASP A 11 -43.29 6.48 27.01
N GLU A 12 -43.61 7.34 26.06
CA GLU A 12 -42.80 8.01 25.05
C GLU A 12 -41.55 8.71 25.59
N VAL A 13 -40.39 8.42 24.97
CA VAL A 13 -39.34 9.43 24.80
C VAL A 13 -39.07 9.54 23.31
N GLY A 14 -39.69 10.54 22.70
CA GLY A 14 -39.51 10.90 21.30
C GLY A 14 -38.10 11.44 21.04
N MET A 15 -37.35 10.74 20.18
CA MET A 15 -36.31 11.36 19.36
C MET A 15 -36.75 11.27 17.92
N ALA A 16 -37.05 12.43 17.34
CA ALA A 16 -37.46 12.59 15.96
C ALA A 16 -36.33 12.17 15.00
N CYS A 17 -36.33 10.91 14.55
CA CYS A 17 -35.72 10.55 13.28
C CYS A 17 -36.69 10.94 12.17
N SER A 18 -36.35 12.03 11.48
CA SER A 18 -37.10 12.49 10.31
C SER A 18 -37.12 11.38 9.26
N ARG A 19 -38.31 10.83 8.99
CA ARG A 19 -38.59 9.92 7.87
C ARG A 19 -38.26 10.63 6.57
N MET A 20 -37.18 10.24 5.88
CA MET A 20 -37.05 10.51 4.45
C MET A 20 -37.99 9.58 3.68
N ARG A 21 -38.81 10.18 2.81
CA ARG A 21 -39.71 9.48 1.89
C ARG A 21 -38.90 8.76 0.80
N PRO A 22 -39.41 7.66 0.23
CA PRO A 22 -38.80 7.06 -0.95
C PRO A 22 -39.03 7.96 -2.17
N CYS A 23 -37.93 8.41 -2.80
CA CYS A 23 -37.98 8.98 -4.15
C CYS A 23 -38.27 7.85 -5.14
N SER A 24 -39.51 7.78 -5.62
CA SER A 24 -39.82 7.12 -6.87
C SER A 24 -39.26 7.97 -8.01
N SER A 25 -38.19 7.51 -8.65
CA SER A 25 -37.78 8.03 -9.95
C SER A 25 -37.84 6.88 -10.96
N LYS A 26 -38.83 6.99 -11.86
CA LYS A 26 -38.84 6.29 -13.14
C LYS A 26 -37.78 6.97 -14.00
N HIS A 27 -36.71 6.26 -14.38
CA HIS A 27 -35.93 6.63 -15.55
C HIS A 27 -35.58 5.40 -16.38
N HIS A 28 -36.18 5.41 -17.57
CA HIS A 28 -35.73 4.89 -18.85
C HIS A 28 -34.47 4.01 -18.87
N SER A 29 -34.69 2.76 -19.29
CA SER A 29 -33.70 1.87 -19.87
C SER A 29 -33.12 2.47 -21.15
N GLN A 30 -31.80 2.58 -21.25
CA GLN A 30 -31.10 2.43 -22.51
C GLN A 30 -29.89 1.53 -22.30
N ALA A 31 -29.93 0.39 -22.98
CA ALA A 31 -28.83 -0.54 -23.11
C ALA A 31 -27.81 0.03 -24.09
N LEU A 32 -26.53 -0.01 -23.74
CA LEU A 32 -25.43 0.05 -24.70
C LEU A 32 -24.48 -1.11 -24.42
N THR A 33 -24.28 -1.86 -25.48
CA THR A 33 -23.58 -3.12 -25.61
C THR A 33 -22.06 -2.92 -25.68
N THR A 34 -21.35 -3.77 -24.93
CA THR A 34 -20.08 -4.47 -25.23
C THR A 34 -19.13 -4.02 -26.35
N ASN A 35 -17.83 -4.03 -26.01
CA ASN A 35 -16.66 -4.66 -26.70
C ASN A 35 -15.45 -3.77 -27.04
N HIS A 36 -14.29 -4.45 -27.05
CA HIS A 36 -12.90 -4.08 -27.42
C HIS A 36 -12.08 -3.37 -26.33
N ASP A 37 -11.06 -3.97 -25.70
CA ASP A 37 -9.89 -4.76 -26.17
C ASP A 37 -9.11 -4.07 -27.31
N SER A 38 -7.97 -3.47 -26.95
CA SER A 38 -6.76 -3.36 -27.80
C SER A 38 -5.63 -2.64 -27.07
N THR A 39 -4.60 -3.43 -26.80
CA THR A 39 -3.20 -3.03 -26.57
C THR A 39 -2.68 -2.16 -27.72
N ILE A 40 -2.19 -0.93 -27.47
CA ILE A 40 -1.28 -0.24 -28.40
C ILE A 40 -0.17 0.50 -27.65
N LYS A 41 1.06 0.01 -27.88
CA LYS A 41 2.34 0.66 -27.62
C LYS A 41 2.44 1.91 -28.51
N TYR A 42 2.65 3.09 -27.91
CA TYR A 42 3.04 4.28 -28.67
C TYR A 42 4.52 4.59 -28.48
N PHE A 43 5.19 4.53 -29.61
CA PHE A 43 6.55 4.93 -29.92
C PHE A 43 6.55 6.41 -30.37
N ARG A 44 7.70 7.07 -30.19
CA ARG A 44 8.19 8.34 -30.79
C ARG A 44 7.78 9.67 -30.10
N PRO A 45 8.53 10.78 -30.30
CA PRO A 45 9.78 10.96 -31.08
C PRO A 45 10.98 11.53 -30.29
N LEU A 46 12.18 11.29 -30.85
CA LEU A 46 13.39 12.05 -30.56
C LEU A 46 13.28 13.44 -31.22
N VAL A 47 13.43 14.49 -30.42
CA VAL A 47 13.74 15.84 -30.90
C VAL A 47 15.15 16.18 -30.44
N ALA A 48 16.01 16.39 -31.41
CA ALA A 48 17.36 16.91 -31.23
C ALA A 48 17.32 18.44 -31.08
N ILE A 49 18.46 18.98 -30.60
CA ILE A 49 19.10 20.26 -31.00
C ILE A 49 19.44 21.20 -29.80
N ASN A 50 20.74 21.49 -29.75
CA ASN A 50 21.49 22.68 -29.29
C ASN A 50 21.84 22.93 -27.81
N ARG A 51 23.13 22.63 -27.53
CA ARG A 51 24.22 23.53 -27.09
C ARG A 51 23.90 24.62 -26.05
N CYS A 52 24.65 24.57 -24.94
CA CYS A 52 25.65 25.61 -24.61
C CYS A 52 26.62 25.12 -23.51
N PRO A 53 27.94 25.39 -23.61
CA PRO A 53 28.92 25.09 -22.58
C PRO A 53 29.28 26.36 -21.79
N VAL A 54 29.31 26.33 -20.45
CA VAL A 54 30.13 27.28 -19.70
C VAL A 54 30.68 26.65 -18.43
N SER A 55 32.02 26.67 -18.39
CA SER A 55 32.94 26.35 -17.31
C SER A 55 32.71 27.22 -16.06
N CYS A 56 33.08 26.70 -14.88
CA CYS A 56 33.75 27.46 -13.80
C CYS A 56 34.19 26.52 -12.66
N GLN A 57 35.51 26.29 -12.55
CA GLN A 57 36.18 25.98 -11.27
C GLN A 57 36.38 27.27 -10.45
N PRO A 58 36.70 27.23 -9.13
CA PRO A 58 38.09 27.04 -8.62
C PRO A 58 38.19 26.08 -7.40
N SER A 59 39.24 25.25 -7.29
CA SER A 59 40.53 25.44 -6.56
C SER A 59 40.39 25.63 -5.04
N LEU A 60 40.81 24.64 -4.23
CA LEU A 60 42.12 24.44 -3.58
C LEU A 60 42.20 25.07 -2.18
N HIS A 61 42.39 24.22 -1.15
CA HIS A 61 43.31 24.55 -0.07
C HIS A 61 43.91 23.30 0.58
N GLU A 62 45.23 23.22 0.45
CA GLU A 62 46.15 22.28 1.07
C GLU A 62 46.19 22.42 2.60
N ARG A 63 46.47 21.30 3.28
CA ARG A 63 47.30 21.23 4.50
C ARG A 63 47.90 19.84 4.67
N SER A 64 49.22 19.75 4.56
CA SER A 64 50.04 18.63 5.03
C SER A 64 50.13 18.61 6.56
N PRO A 65 50.54 17.47 7.14
CA PRO A 65 51.81 17.48 7.85
C PRO A 65 52.71 16.29 7.52
N THR A 66 54.00 16.57 7.57
CA THR A 66 55.14 15.72 7.28
C THR A 66 55.43 14.73 8.42
N THR A 67 55.60 13.45 8.10
CA THR A 67 56.30 12.52 8.99
C THR A 67 57.31 11.69 8.20
N LYS A 68 58.58 11.83 8.59
CA LYS A 68 59.73 11.11 8.03
C LYS A 68 59.67 9.64 8.47
N CYS A 69 59.79 8.71 7.53
CA CYS A 69 60.24 7.34 7.81
C CYS A 69 61.33 6.95 6.83
N ARG A 70 62.55 6.80 7.37
CA ARG A 70 63.69 6.12 6.73
C ARG A 70 63.42 4.62 6.80
N SER A 71 63.48 3.92 5.68
CA SER A 71 64.04 2.57 5.65
C SER A 71 64.63 2.30 4.27
N SER A 72 65.91 1.94 4.29
CA SER A 72 66.70 1.47 3.16
C SER A 72 66.29 0.02 2.89
N PHE A 73 65.78 -0.26 1.69
CA PHE A 73 65.59 -1.63 1.20
C PHE A 73 65.99 -1.70 -0.28
N TYR A 74 66.68 -2.79 -0.59
CA TYR A 74 67.42 -3.10 -1.81
C TYR A 74 66.71 -2.78 -3.13
N GLY A 75 67.50 -2.24 -4.06
CA GLY A 75 67.08 -1.86 -5.41
C GLY A 75 66.66 -3.04 -6.28
N GLY A 76 65.34 -3.18 -6.44
CA GLY A 76 64.73 -3.72 -7.66
C GLY A 76 64.07 -2.56 -8.38
N LEU A 77 64.45 -2.31 -9.64
CA LEU A 77 63.93 -1.24 -10.49
C LEU A 77 62.52 -1.60 -10.98
N PHE A 78 61.58 -1.75 -10.04
CA PHE A 78 60.17 -1.94 -10.35
C PHE A 78 59.65 -0.65 -10.97
N HIS A 79 59.44 -0.67 -12.29
CA HIS A 79 58.65 0.36 -12.96
C HIS A 79 57.26 0.33 -12.32
N ARG A 80 56.99 1.27 -11.41
CA ARG A 80 55.64 1.47 -10.90
C ARG A 80 54.80 1.84 -12.12
N ARG A 81 53.92 0.93 -12.55
CA ARG A 81 52.90 1.27 -13.53
C ARG A 81 52.16 2.50 -13.01
N PRO A 82 51.93 3.53 -13.83
CA PRO A 82 51.10 4.66 -13.44
C PRO A 82 49.79 4.13 -12.87
N VAL A 83 49.44 4.56 -11.66
CA VAL A 83 48.13 4.23 -11.08
C VAL A 83 47.09 4.86 -12.02
N PRO A 84 46.16 4.07 -12.59
CA PRO A 84 45.11 4.63 -13.43
C PRO A 84 44.35 5.68 -12.59
N SER A 85 44.15 6.87 -13.17
CA SER A 85 43.36 7.92 -12.52
C SER A 85 41.98 7.37 -12.16
N PRO A 86 41.41 7.73 -11.00
CA PRO A 86 40.07 7.30 -10.62
C PRO A 86 39.09 7.59 -11.77
N PRO A 87 38.17 6.66 -12.10
CA PRO A 87 37.21 6.88 -13.15
C PRO A 87 36.39 8.14 -12.83
N GLU A 88 36.35 9.07 -13.78
CA GLU A 88 35.55 10.28 -13.67
C GLU A 88 34.07 9.89 -13.57
N LEU A 89 33.42 10.25 -12.47
CA LEU A 89 32.00 9.95 -12.29
C LEU A 89 31.16 10.99 -13.04
N VAL A 90 30.25 10.53 -13.89
CA VAL A 90 29.36 11.39 -14.67
C VAL A 90 27.97 11.40 -14.03
N PRO A 91 27.32 12.56 -13.86
CA PRO A 91 25.95 12.62 -13.37
C PRO A 91 25.00 11.98 -14.39
N GLN A 92 24.33 10.91 -13.98
CA GLN A 92 23.31 10.22 -14.78
C GLN A 92 21.93 10.48 -14.17
N ARG A 93 20.88 10.56 -15.00
CA ARG A 93 19.51 10.72 -14.50
C ARG A 93 19.16 9.60 -13.53
N CYS A 94 18.63 9.96 -12.37
CA CYS A 94 18.24 8.99 -11.36
C CYS A 94 17.13 8.08 -11.93
N PRO A 95 17.31 6.74 -11.96
CA PRO A 95 16.30 5.84 -12.53
C PRO A 95 15.01 5.78 -11.70
N HIS A 96 15.07 6.17 -10.42
CA HIS A 96 13.90 6.13 -9.54
C HIS A 96 12.97 7.34 -9.71
N CYS A 97 13.52 8.55 -9.91
CA CYS A 97 12.71 9.76 -10.11
C CYS A 97 12.73 10.29 -11.55
N GLY A 98 13.46 9.65 -12.45
CA GLY A 98 13.58 10.08 -13.85
C GLY A 98 14.33 11.41 -14.05
N GLY A 99 14.98 11.95 -13.01
CA GLY A 99 15.67 13.23 -13.06
C GLY A 99 15.00 14.38 -12.30
N THR A 100 13.79 14.20 -11.76
CA THR A 100 13.06 15.29 -11.09
C THR A 100 13.55 15.60 -9.68
N GLY A 101 14.35 14.70 -9.09
CA GLY A 101 14.78 14.81 -7.69
C GLY A 101 13.67 14.52 -6.67
N THR A 102 12.42 14.36 -7.10
CA THR A 102 11.28 14.16 -6.20
C THR A 102 10.47 12.94 -6.61
N VAL A 103 9.88 12.26 -5.63
CA VAL A 103 8.98 11.12 -5.84
C VAL A 103 7.67 11.37 -5.14
N THR A 104 6.59 10.78 -5.66
CA THR A 104 5.27 10.87 -5.01
C THR A 104 5.35 10.31 -3.59
N CYS A 105 4.80 11.04 -2.63
CA CYS A 105 4.78 10.62 -1.23
C CYS A 105 3.97 9.32 -1.10
N GLY A 106 4.61 8.23 -0.66
CA GLY A 106 3.97 6.92 -0.51
C GLY A 106 2.86 6.88 0.54
N ASP A 107 2.90 7.77 1.54
CA ASP A 107 1.90 7.80 2.61
C ASP A 107 0.57 8.39 2.15
N CYS A 108 0.61 9.53 1.45
CA CYS A 108 -0.59 10.18 0.93
C CYS A 108 -0.94 9.81 -0.52
N GLY A 109 -0.03 9.14 -1.22
CA GLY A 109 -0.17 8.77 -2.65
C GLY A 109 -0.12 9.98 -3.58
N GLY A 110 0.69 11.01 -3.27
CA GLY A 110 0.80 12.21 -4.10
C GLY A 110 -0.15 13.36 -3.76
N ARG A 111 -1.15 13.15 -2.90
CA ARG A 111 -2.22 14.14 -2.64
C ARG A 111 -1.85 15.26 -1.66
N GLY A 112 -0.74 15.13 -0.93
CA GLY A 112 -0.31 16.07 0.11
C GLY A 112 -1.13 16.01 1.40
N ARG A 113 -2.37 15.52 1.38
CA ARG A 113 -3.22 15.32 2.56
C ARG A 113 -3.47 13.85 2.84
N LEU A 114 -3.52 13.50 4.12
CA LEU A 114 -3.99 12.20 4.60
C LEU A 114 -5.50 12.32 4.81
N SER A 115 -6.30 11.44 4.21
CA SER A 115 -7.76 11.43 4.39
C SER A 115 -8.13 11.42 5.88
N ARG A 116 -9.11 12.27 6.26
CA ARG A 116 -9.45 12.58 7.67
C ARG A 116 -9.79 11.37 8.52
N ALA A 117 -10.29 10.32 7.89
CA ALA A 117 -10.71 9.08 8.53
C ALA A 117 -9.51 8.21 8.95
N GLY A 118 -8.59 8.73 9.76
CA GLY A 118 -7.52 7.97 10.42
C GLY A 118 -6.89 6.90 9.52
N TYR A 119 -6.61 7.27 8.26
CA TYR A 119 -6.19 6.34 7.21
C TYR A 119 -4.73 5.99 7.44
N ASN A 120 -4.49 5.27 8.53
CA ASN A 120 -3.30 4.46 8.64
C ASN A 120 -3.51 3.33 7.62
N LYS A 121 -2.68 3.27 6.57
CA LYS A 121 -2.65 2.12 5.65
C LYS A 121 -2.53 0.78 6.41
N ARG A 122 -2.03 0.85 7.65
CA ARG A 122 -1.98 -0.25 8.61
C ARG A 122 -3.07 -0.11 9.67
N ASN A 123 -4.32 0.18 9.30
CA ASN A 123 -5.42 0.18 10.26
C ASN A 123 -5.53 -1.21 10.88
N ARG A 124 -4.91 -1.36 12.04
CA ARG A 124 -4.86 -2.62 12.73
C ARG A 124 -6.20 -2.78 13.41
N VAL A 125 -7.11 -3.47 12.73
CA VAL A 125 -8.38 -3.85 13.32
C VAL A 125 -8.07 -4.82 14.46
N ASP A 126 -8.22 -4.34 15.69
CA ASP A 126 -8.02 -5.13 16.90
C ASP A 126 -9.29 -5.90 17.22
N MET A 127 -9.29 -7.20 16.92
CA MET A 127 -10.44 -8.07 17.14
C MET A 127 -10.86 -8.15 18.61
N ALA A 128 -9.96 -7.88 19.56
CA ALA A 128 -10.30 -7.87 20.99
C ALA A 128 -11.15 -6.66 21.39
N ARG A 129 -11.09 -5.57 20.62
CA ARG A 129 -11.83 -4.31 20.87
C ARG A 129 -12.86 -3.99 19.77
N ILE A 130 -13.14 -4.94 18.89
CA ILE A 130 -14.00 -4.70 17.73
C ILE A 130 -15.49 -4.62 18.12
N ILE A 131 -15.94 -5.35 19.14
CA ILE A 131 -17.33 -5.30 19.60
C ILE A 131 -17.63 -3.91 20.16
N GLY A 132 -18.76 -3.34 19.76
CA GLY A 132 -19.17 -1.98 20.10
C GLY A 132 -18.47 -0.88 19.30
N SER A 133 -17.48 -1.22 18.47
CA SER A 133 -16.83 -0.23 17.61
C SER A 133 -17.79 0.26 16.52
N LYS A 134 -17.58 1.53 16.14
CA LYS A 134 -18.42 2.28 15.20
C LYS A 134 -17.78 2.26 13.82
N TRP A 135 -18.56 2.07 12.77
CA TRP A 135 -18.11 1.96 11.40
C TRP A 135 -19.04 2.68 10.44
N THR A 136 -18.48 3.22 9.37
CA THR A 136 -19.23 3.85 8.28
C THR A 136 -18.94 3.11 6.98
N ALA A 137 -19.98 2.65 6.28
CA ALA A 137 -19.88 2.09 4.94
C ALA A 137 -19.73 3.22 3.92
N MET A 138 -18.71 3.13 3.07
CA MET A 138 -18.45 4.11 2.01
C MET A 138 -19.51 4.04 0.90
N GLN A 139 -20.02 2.83 0.66
CA GLN A 139 -21.19 2.60 -0.17
C GLN A 139 -22.41 2.30 0.70
N GLU A 140 -23.56 2.81 0.29
CA GLU A 140 -24.83 2.54 0.97
C GLU A 140 -25.13 1.05 0.94
N THR A 141 -25.32 0.47 2.12
CA THR A 141 -25.53 -0.97 2.30
C THR A 141 -26.88 -1.17 2.98
N LEU A 142 -27.84 -1.78 2.26
CA LEU A 142 -29.21 -1.96 2.75
C LEU A 142 -29.94 -0.65 3.10
N GLY A 143 -29.59 0.47 2.47
CA GLY A 143 -30.15 1.79 2.81
C GLY A 143 -29.43 2.50 3.97
N TRP A 144 -28.38 1.87 4.53
CA TRP A 144 -27.70 2.37 5.72
C TRP A 144 -26.21 2.59 5.47
N ARG A 145 -25.62 3.49 6.26
CA ARG A 145 -24.18 3.78 6.22
C ARG A 145 -23.50 3.66 7.57
N HIS A 146 -24.20 3.86 8.69
CA HIS A 146 -23.59 3.85 10.02
C HIS A 146 -23.92 2.57 10.79
N PHE A 147 -22.90 1.80 11.11
CA PHE A 147 -23.02 0.51 11.77
C PHE A 147 -22.21 0.47 13.07
N ARG A 148 -22.70 -0.32 14.03
CA ARG A 148 -21.93 -0.75 15.21
C ARG A 148 -21.71 -2.24 15.14
N VAL A 149 -20.55 -2.71 15.59
CA VAL A 149 -20.30 -4.15 15.69
C VAL A 149 -21.04 -4.69 16.91
N ALA A 150 -22.01 -5.58 16.68
CA ALA A 150 -22.80 -6.20 17.74
C ALA A 150 -22.17 -7.51 18.24
N GLN A 151 -21.65 -8.33 17.32
CA GLN A 151 -21.14 -9.66 17.63
C GLN A 151 -19.88 -9.99 16.81
N LEU A 152 -19.01 -10.81 17.37
CA LEU A 152 -17.86 -11.40 16.70
C LEU A 152 -18.00 -12.93 16.76
N ILE A 153 -17.97 -13.58 15.60
CA ILE A 153 -17.87 -15.04 15.51
C ILE A 153 -16.47 -15.36 15.00
N GLY A 154 -15.65 -15.92 15.90
CA GLY A 154 -14.43 -16.61 15.54
C GLY A 154 -14.71 -18.11 15.43
N LEU A 155 -14.10 -18.79 14.46
CA LEU A 155 -14.24 -20.24 14.22
C LEU A 155 -13.77 -21.14 15.40
N PHE A 156 -13.50 -20.59 16.58
CA PHE A 156 -13.03 -21.32 17.76
C PHE A 156 -14.15 -21.94 18.61
N ALA A 157 -15.42 -21.68 18.31
CA ALA A 157 -16.53 -22.27 19.06
C ALA A 157 -16.73 -23.78 18.81
N SER A 158 -16.01 -24.38 17.85
CA SER A 158 -16.26 -25.78 17.46
C SER A 158 -15.44 -26.83 18.23
N LEU A 159 -14.58 -26.46 19.19
CA LEU A 159 -13.70 -27.44 19.87
C LEU A 159 -14.12 -27.85 21.30
N ILE A 160 -15.22 -27.33 21.85
CA ILE A 160 -15.73 -27.73 23.19
C ILE A 160 -17.11 -28.39 23.12
N GLN A 161 -17.41 -29.11 22.04
CA GLN A 161 -18.59 -29.99 21.98
C GLN A 161 -18.24 -31.48 22.01
N HIS A 162 -16.96 -31.85 22.13
CA HIS A 162 -16.55 -33.26 22.19
C HIS A 162 -15.82 -33.70 23.46
N ILE A 163 -15.64 -32.84 24.47
CA ILE A 163 -15.23 -33.32 25.80
C ILE A 163 -16.50 -33.73 26.54
N GLY A 164 -16.84 -35.02 26.40
CA GLY A 164 -17.91 -35.66 27.14
C GLY A 164 -17.76 -35.40 28.64
N TYR A 165 -18.78 -34.77 29.21
CA TYR A 165 -19.01 -34.72 30.64
C TYR A 165 -19.32 -36.14 31.14
N SER A 166 -18.32 -36.81 31.72
CA SER A 166 -18.55 -37.68 32.88
C SER A 166 -17.87 -37.01 34.07
N SER A 167 -18.69 -36.42 34.94
CA SER A 167 -18.33 -35.68 36.16
C SER A 167 -17.31 -36.40 37.05
N PRO A 168 -16.55 -35.63 37.85
CA PRO A 168 -16.78 -35.75 39.30
C PRO A 168 -17.12 -34.39 39.95
N PRO A 169 -17.89 -34.40 41.06
CA PRO A 169 -18.27 -33.21 41.79
C PRO A 169 -17.12 -32.71 42.67
N SER A 170 -17.19 -31.46 43.11
CA SER A 170 -16.34 -30.82 44.12
C SER A 170 -14.92 -30.41 43.68
N CYS A 171 -14.82 -29.38 42.83
CA CYS A 171 -13.68 -28.46 42.89
C CYS A 171 -14.13 -27.04 42.50
N HIS A 172 -13.86 -26.11 43.41
CA HIS A 172 -14.20 -24.69 43.42
C HIS A 172 -13.35 -23.88 42.41
N TRP A 173 -13.36 -24.28 41.14
CA TRP A 173 -12.62 -23.56 40.09
C TRP A 173 -13.40 -22.33 39.65
N PHE A 174 -13.03 -21.22 40.27
CA PHE A 174 -13.13 -19.84 39.79
C PHE A 174 -13.47 -19.74 38.30
N PHE A 175 -14.66 -19.20 38.01
CA PHE A 175 -15.00 -18.59 36.73
C PHE A 175 -14.12 -17.35 36.51
N PHE A 176 -12.85 -17.55 36.19
CA PHE A 176 -12.03 -16.59 35.47
C PHE A 176 -12.01 -17.03 34.01
N PHE A 177 -13.13 -16.84 33.30
CA PHE A 177 -13.09 -16.73 31.84
C PHE A 177 -12.40 -15.40 31.51
N SER A 178 -11.07 -15.41 31.69
CA SER A 178 -10.19 -14.35 31.25
C SER A 178 -10.37 -14.22 29.75
N SER A 179 -10.99 -13.11 29.34
CA SER A 179 -11.06 -12.64 27.97
C SER A 179 -9.67 -12.30 27.48
N ARG A 180 -8.80 -13.29 27.29
CA ARG A 180 -7.42 -13.09 26.82
C ARG A 180 -6.85 -14.43 26.35
N GLN A 181 -7.10 -14.73 25.09
CA GLN A 181 -6.05 -14.81 24.06
C GLN A 181 -6.69 -15.38 22.80
N VAL A 182 -7.18 -14.48 21.94
CA VAL A 182 -7.34 -14.79 20.52
C VAL A 182 -5.92 -15.02 20.00
N ARG A 183 -5.45 -16.27 20.02
CA ARG A 183 -4.18 -16.66 19.41
C ARG A 183 -4.29 -16.39 17.92
N LYS A 184 -3.23 -15.82 17.35
CA LYS A 184 -3.06 -15.51 15.94
C LYS A 184 -2.88 -16.82 15.16
N THR A 185 -3.95 -17.60 15.02
CA THR A 185 -3.96 -18.77 14.14
C THR A 185 -4.10 -18.29 12.70
N GLY A 186 -3.29 -18.88 11.82
CA GLY A 186 -3.19 -18.50 10.41
C GLY A 186 -4.56 -18.45 9.73
N SER A 187 -4.78 -17.40 8.94
CA SER A 187 -5.90 -17.24 7.99
C SER A 187 -7.30 -17.66 8.46
N GLY A 188 -7.58 -17.61 9.76
CA GLY A 188 -8.93 -17.78 10.27
C GLY A 188 -9.77 -16.56 9.89
N SER A 189 -10.72 -16.74 8.98
CA SER A 189 -11.69 -15.70 8.63
C SER A 189 -12.61 -15.49 9.84
N ALA A 190 -12.37 -14.44 10.61
CA ALA A 190 -13.31 -13.98 11.62
C ALA A 190 -14.43 -13.18 10.93
N PHE A 191 -15.67 -13.34 11.39
CA PHE A 191 -16.81 -12.58 10.89
C PHE A 191 -17.37 -11.72 12.02
N VAL A 192 -17.78 -10.51 11.67
CA VAL A 192 -18.46 -9.59 12.59
C VAL A 192 -19.87 -9.32 12.11
N GLN A 193 -20.79 -9.25 13.06
CA GLN A 193 -22.13 -8.77 12.83
C GLN A 193 -22.14 -7.25 13.02
N LEU A 194 -22.48 -6.54 11.96
CA LEU A 194 -22.73 -5.12 11.97
C LEU A 194 -24.23 -4.88 12.09
N GLN A 195 -24.62 -4.01 13.01
CA GLN A 195 -26.00 -3.58 13.21
C GLN A 195 -26.10 -2.10 12.86
N ALA A 196 -27.08 -1.72 12.05
CA ALA A 196 -27.30 -0.32 11.71
C ALA A 196 -27.64 0.48 12.97
N SER A 197 -27.10 1.68 13.08
CA SER A 197 -27.22 2.47 14.31
C SER A 197 -28.62 3.02 14.55
N CYS A 198 -29.40 3.19 13.49
CA CYS A 198 -30.76 3.71 13.48
C CYS A 198 -31.84 2.65 13.28
N ASP A 199 -31.45 1.40 13.00
CA ASP A 199 -32.38 0.28 12.88
C ASP A 199 -31.73 -1.02 13.42
N PRO A 200 -32.15 -1.51 14.59
CA PRO A 200 -31.58 -2.72 15.17
C PRO A 200 -31.92 -4.00 14.38
N ALA A 201 -32.94 -3.98 13.52
CA ALA A 201 -33.32 -5.11 12.68
C ALA A 201 -32.42 -5.23 11.44
N ALA A 202 -31.86 -4.12 10.96
CA ALA A 202 -30.90 -4.11 9.86
C ALA A 202 -29.51 -4.59 10.34
N GLN A 203 -29.23 -5.86 10.08
CA GLN A 203 -28.00 -6.53 10.48
C GLN A 203 -27.34 -7.19 9.28
N LEU A 204 -26.01 -7.19 9.24
CA LEU A 204 -25.26 -7.87 8.19
C LEU A 204 -23.94 -8.43 8.73
N TRP A 205 -23.53 -9.57 8.19
CA TRP A 205 -22.27 -10.20 8.54
C TRP A 205 -21.18 -9.78 7.55
N VAL A 206 -20.03 -9.33 8.07
CA VAL A 206 -18.87 -8.92 7.27
C VAL A 206 -17.64 -9.70 7.72
N SER A 207 -16.82 -10.11 6.74
CA SER A 207 -15.48 -10.60 7.04
C SER A 207 -14.67 -9.50 7.73
N ALA A 208 -14.01 -9.83 8.84
CA ALA A 208 -13.11 -8.93 9.54
C ALA A 208 -11.95 -8.43 8.64
N GLY A 209 -11.64 -9.16 7.56
CA GLY A 209 -10.73 -8.72 6.49
C GLY A 209 -11.26 -7.50 5.74
N ASN A 210 -12.56 -7.47 5.42
CA ASN A 210 -13.17 -6.37 4.66
C ASN A 210 -13.21 -5.06 5.47
N LEU A 211 -13.28 -5.13 6.80
CA LEU A 211 -13.17 -3.93 7.65
C LEU A 211 -11.78 -3.26 7.57
N ARG A 212 -10.78 -3.94 6.99
CA ARG A 212 -9.48 -3.34 6.68
C ARG A 212 -9.49 -2.59 5.35
N ASP A 213 -10.40 -2.95 4.45
CA ASP A 213 -10.60 -2.26 3.19
C ASP A 213 -11.28 -0.91 3.44
N ARG A 214 -10.57 0.14 3.08
CA ARG A 214 -10.99 1.52 3.35
C ARG A 214 -11.85 2.11 2.25
N ASP A 215 -11.86 1.49 1.07
CA ASP A 215 -12.77 1.87 0.01
C ASP A 215 -14.18 1.36 0.30
N LEU A 216 -14.29 0.35 1.18
CA LEU A 216 -15.56 -0.19 1.68
C LEU A 216 -15.94 0.38 3.07
N TRP A 217 -14.99 0.45 4.01
CA TRP A 217 -15.28 0.74 5.42
C TRP A 217 -14.35 1.77 6.09
N ALA A 218 -14.95 2.81 6.66
CA ALA A 218 -14.30 3.74 7.58
C ALA A 218 -14.57 3.35 9.05
N ALA A 219 -13.56 3.50 9.90
CA ALA A 219 -13.76 3.41 11.34
C ALA A 219 -14.31 4.74 11.88
N GLY A 220 -15.21 4.68 12.86
CA GLY A 220 -15.91 5.83 13.40
C GLY A 220 -17.14 6.22 12.57
N TRP A 221 -17.73 7.37 12.93
CA TRP A 221 -18.84 7.99 12.22
C TRP A 221 -18.28 9.03 11.26
N LEU A 222 -18.58 8.88 9.98
CA LEU A 222 -18.21 9.84 8.94
C LEU A 222 -19.46 10.61 8.49
N GLN A 223 -19.32 11.93 8.34
CA GLN A 223 -20.38 12.79 7.81
C GLN A 223 -20.48 12.67 6.28
N LEU A 224 -21.64 13.02 5.72
CA LEU A 224 -21.87 12.95 4.26
C LEU A 224 -20.88 13.82 3.47
N SER A 225 -20.60 15.03 3.93
CA SER A 225 -19.60 15.93 3.32
C SER A 225 -18.19 15.33 3.32
N GLN A 226 -17.85 14.56 4.36
CA GLN A 226 -16.55 13.90 4.48
C GLN A 226 -16.44 12.65 3.58
N MET A 227 -17.57 12.06 3.17
CA MET A 227 -17.61 10.96 2.21
C MET A 227 -17.52 11.45 0.76
N ALA A 228 -18.11 12.61 0.45
CA ALA A 228 -18.12 13.17 -0.89
C ALA A 228 -16.73 13.56 -1.39
N ASP A 229 -15.90 14.11 -0.50
CA ASP A 229 -14.51 14.43 -0.80
C ASP A 229 -13.58 13.90 0.30
N PRO A 230 -13.13 12.64 0.19
CA PRO A 230 -12.24 12.05 1.17
C PRO A 230 -10.86 12.75 1.21
N ALA A 231 -10.51 13.53 0.18
CA ALA A 231 -9.24 14.24 0.08
C ALA A 231 -9.28 15.63 0.73
N ALA A 232 -10.37 16.40 0.56
CA ALA A 232 -10.48 17.76 1.08
C ALA A 232 -10.48 17.82 2.62
N ALA A 233 -11.04 16.82 3.29
CA ALA A 233 -11.17 16.84 4.74
C ALA A 233 -9.87 16.46 5.49
N GLY A 234 -8.83 16.02 4.77
CA GLY A 234 -7.64 15.43 5.34
C GLY A 234 -6.69 16.38 6.08
N ALA A 235 -6.04 15.87 7.14
CA ALA A 235 -4.91 16.54 7.77
C ALA A 235 -3.72 16.59 6.79
N PRO A 236 -2.88 17.64 6.81
CA PRO A 236 -1.67 17.66 5.99
C PRO A 236 -0.82 16.43 6.30
N CYS A 237 -0.31 15.77 5.26
CA CYS A 237 0.53 14.60 5.41
C CYS A 237 1.81 15.01 6.13
N ARG A 238 2.11 14.38 7.27
CA ARG A 238 3.30 14.72 8.08
C ARG A 238 4.61 14.47 7.35
N THR A 239 4.64 13.47 6.46
CA THR A 239 5.86 13.05 5.74
C THR A 239 6.25 14.02 4.64
N CYS A 240 5.28 14.60 3.93
CA CYS A 240 5.54 15.57 2.85
C CYS A 240 5.06 16.99 3.19
N SER A 241 4.61 17.23 4.41
CA SER A 241 4.09 18.51 4.90
C SER A 241 3.03 19.17 4.01
N GLY A 242 2.24 18.39 3.25
CA GLY A 242 1.24 18.94 2.33
C GLY A 242 1.64 19.00 0.86
N SER A 243 2.92 18.80 0.51
CA SER A 243 3.39 18.97 -0.88
C SER A 243 2.96 17.83 -1.82
N GLY A 244 2.71 16.64 -1.27
CA GLY A 244 2.43 15.44 -2.05
C GLY A 244 3.67 14.75 -2.61
N SER A 245 4.85 15.36 -2.51
CA SER A 245 6.12 14.81 -2.99
C SER A 245 7.17 14.81 -1.88
N VAL A 246 8.02 13.79 -1.87
CA VAL A 246 9.20 13.70 -0.98
C VAL A 246 10.47 13.68 -1.83
N PRO A 247 11.62 14.17 -1.31
CA PRO A 247 12.88 14.06 -2.02
C PRO A 247 13.20 12.59 -2.31
N CYS A 248 13.72 12.31 -3.49
CA CYS A 248 14.09 10.96 -3.89
C CYS A 248 15.30 10.50 -3.08
N GLY A 249 15.12 9.51 -2.21
CA GLY A 249 16.20 8.99 -1.36
C GLY A 249 17.33 8.26 -2.10
N THR A 250 17.19 8.03 -3.41
CA THR A 250 18.27 7.45 -4.23
C THR A 250 19.25 8.51 -4.74
N CYS A 251 18.81 9.76 -4.90
CA CYS A 251 19.62 10.86 -5.41
C CYS A 251 19.62 12.08 -4.47
N ASP A 252 19.10 11.93 -3.26
CA ASP A 252 18.97 12.97 -2.24
C ASP A 252 18.39 14.29 -2.75
N GLY A 253 17.41 14.22 -3.65
CA GLY A 253 16.78 15.42 -4.20
C GLY A 253 17.46 16.02 -5.44
N THR A 254 18.66 15.57 -5.81
CA THR A 254 19.43 16.17 -6.92
C THR A 254 18.92 15.79 -8.30
N GLY A 255 18.18 14.69 -8.42
CA GLY A 255 17.74 14.13 -9.71
C GLY A 255 18.83 13.37 -10.46
N ALA A 256 20.08 13.38 -9.98
CA ALA A 256 21.19 12.68 -10.61
C ALA A 256 21.84 11.68 -9.65
N VAL A 257 22.34 10.57 -10.20
CA VAL A 257 23.20 9.62 -9.49
C VAL A 257 24.55 9.64 -10.17
N MET A 258 25.62 9.78 -9.37
CA MET A 258 26.99 9.72 -9.89
C MET A 258 27.29 8.26 -10.22
N ARG A 259 27.51 7.98 -11.50
CA ARG A 259 27.90 6.65 -11.98
C ARG A 259 29.15 6.76 -12.82
N PRO A 260 29.98 5.70 -12.87
CA PRO A 260 30.99 5.59 -13.90
C PRO A 260 30.31 5.78 -15.27
N PRO A 261 30.98 6.41 -16.25
CA PRO A 261 30.47 6.44 -17.61
C PRO A 261 30.14 5.00 -18.03
N PRO A 262 29.03 4.78 -18.75
CA PRO A 262 28.76 3.46 -19.29
C PRO A 262 30.00 3.03 -20.04
N GLU A 263 30.61 1.92 -19.61
CA GLU A 263 31.76 1.35 -20.30
C GLU A 263 31.31 1.23 -21.75
N THR A 264 31.95 2.00 -22.64
CA THR A 264 31.74 1.86 -24.07
C THR A 264 31.87 0.38 -24.33
N PRO A 265 30.80 -0.31 -24.78
CA PRO A 265 30.88 -1.74 -25.00
C PRO A 265 32.12 -1.95 -25.84
N PRO A 266 33.02 -2.88 -25.45
CA PRO A 266 34.28 -3.07 -26.14
C PRO A 266 33.93 -3.17 -27.61
N GLU A 267 34.41 -2.21 -28.41
CA GLU A 267 34.21 -2.21 -29.85
C GLU A 267 34.45 -3.64 -30.29
N SER A 268 33.37 -4.27 -30.79
CA SER A 268 33.34 -5.66 -31.17
C SER A 268 34.42 -5.88 -32.21
N SER A 269 35.61 -6.18 -31.73
CA SER A 269 36.74 -6.57 -32.54
C SER A 269 36.40 -7.96 -33.04
N THR A 270 36.19 -8.02 -34.34
CA THR A 270 36.15 -9.20 -35.20
C THR A 270 34.73 -9.75 -35.45
N PRO A 271 34.16 -9.53 -36.65
CA PRO A 271 33.01 -10.33 -37.09
C PRO A 271 33.39 -11.81 -37.00
N LEU A 272 32.58 -12.58 -36.25
CA LEU A 272 32.69 -14.04 -36.27
C LEU A 272 32.60 -14.50 -37.73
N PRO A 273 33.49 -15.40 -38.20
CA PRO A 273 33.44 -15.94 -39.55
C PRO A 273 32.05 -16.55 -39.77
N GLN A 274 31.38 -16.13 -40.84
CA GLN A 274 30.08 -16.67 -41.20
C GLN A 274 30.23 -18.18 -41.46
N PRO A 275 29.33 -19.03 -40.94
CA PRO A 275 29.34 -20.45 -41.23
C PRO A 275 29.24 -20.65 -42.74
N GLN A 276 30.18 -21.41 -43.31
CA GLN A 276 30.14 -21.74 -44.73
C GLN A 276 28.89 -22.58 -45.02
N PRO A 277 28.21 -22.36 -46.17
CA PRO A 277 27.04 -23.14 -46.54
C PRO A 277 27.40 -24.62 -46.65
N GLU A 278 26.76 -25.47 -45.85
CA GLU A 278 26.82 -26.92 -45.98
C GLU A 278 26.28 -27.34 -47.36
N THR A 279 27.16 -27.92 -48.17
CA THR A 279 26.82 -28.54 -49.45
C THR A 279 25.86 -29.71 -49.19
N GLN A 280 24.60 -29.56 -49.63
CA GLN A 280 23.62 -30.64 -49.54
C GLN A 280 23.98 -31.77 -50.52
N PRO A 281 23.96 -33.05 -50.09
CA PRO A 281 24.18 -34.17 -50.99
C PRO A 281 23.00 -34.33 -51.96
N GLU A 282 23.33 -34.25 -53.23
CA GLU A 282 22.47 -34.50 -54.38
C GLU A 282 21.88 -35.92 -54.28
N THR A 283 20.57 -36.00 -54.03
CA THR A 283 19.84 -37.28 -53.98
C THR A 283 19.71 -37.80 -55.40
N GLN A 284 20.54 -38.80 -55.75
CA GLN A 284 20.42 -39.52 -57.01
C GLN A 284 19.14 -40.38 -57.00
N LEU A 285 18.23 -40.02 -57.90
CA LEU A 285 17.06 -40.81 -58.28
C LEU A 285 17.56 -42.02 -59.10
N ILE A 286 17.45 -43.23 -58.55
CA ILE A 286 17.60 -44.47 -59.31
C ILE A 286 16.21 -45.06 -59.50
N GLY A 287 15.82 -45.21 -60.77
CA GLY A 287 14.60 -45.89 -61.21
C GLY A 287 14.77 -47.39 -61.39
#